data_AF-A0A6V8PP42-F1
#
_entry.id   AF-A0A6V8PP42-F1
#
_cell.length_a   1.000
_cell.length_b   1.000
_cell.length_c   1.000
_cell.angle_alpha   90.00
_cell.angle_beta   90.00
_cell.angle_gamma   90.00
#
_symmetry.space_group_name_H-M   'P 1'
#
loop_
_entity.id
_entity.type
_entity.pdbx_description
1 polymer ?
#
loop_
_entity_poly.entity_id
_entity_poly.type
_entity_poly.pdbx_seq_one_letter_code
_entity_poly.pdbx_strand_id
1 'polypeptide(L)'
;TGGSKAVLLWAGGCLSPPDVTGVDPETGQGDKPVVHFTTGAQAVEVEVDVETGVVKVLRGAAAFDVGKAINPLLVKRQMEGGLVQGLSSALLEDLKFDPAGRALNPSFTDYKIATSLDAPSYIETVVVEVPEKDGPFGARGIGEHPMVPTAAAIANAVYDALGIRLRKLPLSPENVFKAMREKGGDA
;
A
#
# COMPACT_ATOMS: atom_id res chain seq x y z
N THR A 1 12.50 -29.14 -60.47
CA THR A 1 11.49 -28.15 -60.02
C THR A 1 11.09 -28.48 -58.59
N GLY A 2 11.85 -28.00 -57.60
CA GLY A 2 11.58 -28.25 -56.18
C GLY A 2 11.12 -26.96 -55.51
N GLY A 3 9.82 -26.84 -55.23
CA GLY A 3 9.25 -25.70 -54.53
C GLY A 3 9.39 -25.86 -53.01
N SER A 4 9.99 -24.89 -52.34
CA SER A 4 10.08 -24.83 -50.88
C SER A 4 8.70 -24.52 -50.29
N LYS A 5 8.24 -25.33 -49.34
CA LYS A 5 7.03 -25.07 -48.54
C LYS A 5 7.42 -24.45 -47.21
N ALA A 6 6.69 -23.42 -46.79
CA ALA A 6 6.77 -22.85 -45.45
C ALA A 6 5.41 -23.01 -44.75
N VAL A 7 5.44 -23.30 -43.44
CA VAL A 7 4.25 -23.34 -42.57
C VAL A 7 4.42 -22.22 -41.56
N LEU A 8 3.46 -21.29 -41.53
CA LEU A 8 3.37 -20.27 -40.49
C LEU A 8 2.60 -20.86 -39.31
N LEU A 9 3.20 -20.82 -38.12
CA LEU A 9 2.53 -21.13 -36.86
C LEU A 9 2.31 -19.81 -36.11
N TRP A 10 1.04 -19.40 -35.97
CA TRP A 10 0.63 -18.22 -35.22
C TRP A 10 -0.59 -18.56 -34.36
N ALA A 11 -0.62 -18.02 -33.14
CA ALA A 11 -1.77 -18.09 -32.25
C ALA A 11 -1.92 -16.76 -31.49
N GLY A 12 -3.17 -16.36 -31.23
CA GLY A 12 -3.54 -15.23 -30.40
C GLY A 12 -4.44 -15.68 -29.25
N GLY A 13 -4.42 -14.94 -28.14
CA GLY A 13 -5.26 -15.19 -26.96
C GLY A 13 -5.81 -13.90 -26.38
N CYS A 14 -7.02 -13.95 -25.83
CA CYS A 14 -7.65 -12.86 -25.10
C CYS A 14 -8.35 -13.47 -23.87
N LEU A 15 -8.28 -12.78 -22.74
CA LEU A 15 -8.97 -13.16 -21.51
C LEU A 15 -9.80 -11.96 -21.05
N SER A 16 -11.10 -12.18 -20.89
CA SER A 16 -11.98 -11.31 -20.13
C SER A 16 -12.48 -12.10 -18.93
N PRO A 17 -12.30 -11.62 -17.68
CA PRO A 17 -12.79 -12.34 -16.51
C PRO A 17 -14.30 -12.59 -16.62
N PRO A 18 -14.77 -13.84 -16.46
CA PRO A 18 -16.18 -14.13 -16.56
C PRO A 18 -16.95 -13.55 -15.36
N ASP A 19 -18.20 -13.22 -15.61
CA ASP A 19 -19.20 -12.88 -14.60
C ASP A 19 -18.96 -11.57 -13.82
N VAL A 20 -18.03 -10.72 -14.25
CA VAL A 20 -17.88 -9.38 -13.65
C VAL A 20 -19.04 -8.49 -14.12
N THR A 21 -19.85 -8.04 -13.16
CA THR A 21 -20.98 -7.15 -13.42
C THR A 21 -20.62 -5.71 -13.15
N GLY A 22 -21.23 -4.78 -13.89
CA GLY A 22 -21.21 -3.37 -13.49
C GLY A 22 -21.90 -3.17 -12.13
N VAL A 23 -21.64 -2.03 -11.51
CA VAL A 23 -22.40 -1.55 -10.36
C VAL A 23 -23.53 -0.65 -10.82
N ASP A 24 -24.67 -0.70 -10.12
CA ASP A 24 -25.76 0.26 -10.26
C ASP A 24 -25.23 1.66 -9.89
N PRO A 25 -25.37 2.68 -10.77
CA PRO A 25 -24.79 4.00 -10.52
C PRO A 25 -25.39 4.78 -9.33
N GLU A 26 -26.63 4.49 -8.94
CA GLU A 26 -27.33 5.19 -7.85
C GLU A 26 -27.03 4.55 -6.48
N THR A 27 -26.94 3.22 -6.43
CA THR A 27 -26.78 2.45 -5.19
C THR A 27 -25.36 1.95 -4.95
N GLY A 28 -24.54 1.88 -6.01
CA GLY A 28 -23.20 1.28 -5.98
C GLY A 28 -23.18 -0.24 -5.84
N GLN A 29 -24.33 -0.91 -5.98
CA GLN A 29 -24.46 -2.35 -5.78
C GLN A 29 -24.26 -3.14 -7.07
N GLY A 30 -23.66 -4.32 -6.97
CA GLY A 30 -23.55 -5.28 -8.06
C GLY A 30 -23.26 -6.67 -7.49
N ASP A 31 -23.66 -7.72 -8.20
CA ASP A 31 -23.52 -9.10 -7.72
C ASP A 31 -22.04 -9.53 -7.67
N LYS A 32 -21.23 -9.11 -8.65
CA LYS A 32 -19.79 -9.39 -8.72
C LYS A 32 -19.05 -8.19 -9.35
N PRO A 33 -18.86 -7.08 -8.61
CA PRO A 33 -18.26 -5.84 -9.13
C PRO A 33 -16.74 -5.92 -9.32
N VAL A 34 -16.09 -6.92 -8.73
CA VAL A 34 -14.65 -7.18 -8.82
C VAL A 34 -14.39 -8.65 -9.15
N VAL A 35 -13.24 -8.93 -9.76
CA VAL A 35 -12.86 -10.30 -10.15
C VAL A 35 -12.62 -11.16 -8.91
N HIS A 36 -11.90 -10.63 -7.92
CA HIS A 36 -11.57 -11.29 -6.66
C HIS A 36 -11.29 -10.26 -5.57
N PHE A 37 -11.44 -10.67 -4.32
CA PHE A 37 -10.97 -9.90 -3.16
C PHE A 37 -9.64 -10.48 -2.68
N THR A 38 -8.62 -9.63 -2.59
CA THR A 38 -7.38 -9.95 -1.91
C THR A 38 -7.47 -9.44 -0.48
N THR A 39 -7.20 -10.30 0.48
CA THR A 39 -7.24 -9.95 1.91
C THR A 39 -5.85 -10.02 2.50
N GLY A 40 -5.64 -9.26 3.57
CA GLY A 40 -4.37 -9.25 4.27
C GLY A 40 -4.40 -8.36 5.49
N ALA A 41 -3.28 -8.39 6.21
CA ALA A 41 -3.06 -7.61 7.41
C ALA A 41 -1.62 -7.12 7.45
N GLN A 42 -1.43 -5.99 8.11
CA GLN A 42 -0.13 -5.48 8.47
C GLN A 42 -0.07 -5.12 9.95
N ALA A 43 1.12 -5.26 10.51
CA ALA A 43 1.47 -4.76 11.83
C ALA A 43 2.78 -3.97 11.71
N VAL A 44 2.91 -2.93 12.53
CA VAL A 44 4.14 -2.12 12.59
C VAL A 44 4.48 -1.83 14.04
N GLU A 45 5.77 -1.78 14.33
CA GLU A 45 6.32 -1.29 15.59
C GLU A 45 6.88 0.11 15.32
N VAL A 46 6.48 1.09 16.13
CA VAL A 46 6.91 2.48 15.98
C VAL A 46 7.58 3.01 17.25
N GLU A 47 8.52 3.92 17.08
CA GLU A 47 9.06 4.78 18.11
C GLU A 47 8.62 6.21 17.82
N VAL A 48 8.23 6.95 18.86
CA VAL A 48 7.86 8.36 18.73
C VAL A 48 8.71 9.20 19.66
N ASP A 49 9.42 10.16 19.08
CA ASP A 49 10.13 11.17 19.85
C ASP A 49 9.13 12.21 20.37
N VAL A 50 8.98 12.27 21.69
CA VAL A 50 8.02 13.16 22.37
C VAL A 50 8.42 14.63 22.34
N GLU A 51 9.70 14.94 22.11
CA GLU A 51 10.21 16.31 22.03
C GLU A 51 10.03 16.90 20.63
N THR A 52 10.08 16.07 19.58
CA THR A 52 10.06 16.53 18.19
C THR A 52 8.82 16.09 17.39
N GLY A 53 8.10 15.08 17.88
CA GLY A 53 6.99 14.45 17.16
C GLY A 53 7.42 13.49 16.04
N VAL A 54 8.72 13.24 15.87
CA VAL A 54 9.22 12.31 14.84
C VAL A 54 8.74 10.90 15.13
N VAL A 55 8.09 10.28 14.14
CA VAL A 55 7.65 8.88 14.18
C VAL A 55 8.60 8.05 13.32
N LYS A 56 9.20 7.01 13.92
CA LYS A 56 10.07 6.07 13.23
C LYS A 56 9.44 4.69 13.23
N VAL A 57 9.32 4.06 12.06
CA VAL A 57 8.89 2.66 11.96
C VAL A 57 10.10 1.76 12.13
N LEU A 58 10.13 0.98 13.21
CA LEU A 58 11.27 0.13 13.57
C LEU A 58 11.26 -1.17 12.78
N ARG A 59 10.09 -1.84 12.76
CA ARG A 59 9.85 -3.14 12.14
C ARG A 59 8.42 -3.21 11.60
N GLY A 60 8.22 -4.03 10.57
CA GLY A 60 6.91 -4.30 9.99
C GLY A 60 6.65 -5.79 9.80
N ALA A 61 5.37 -6.14 9.69
CA ALA A 61 4.92 -7.45 9.24
C ALA A 61 3.79 -7.26 8.23
N ALA A 62 3.81 -8.04 7.17
CA ALA A 62 2.80 -8.04 6.12
C ALA A 62 2.38 -9.47 5.79
N ALA A 63 1.09 -9.75 5.85
CA ALA A 63 0.50 -11.03 5.48
C ALA A 63 -0.61 -10.79 4.47
N PHE A 64 -0.54 -11.45 3.31
CA PHE A 64 -1.55 -11.28 2.26
C PHE A 64 -1.87 -12.63 1.60
N ASP A 65 -3.15 -12.82 1.30
CA ASP A 65 -3.64 -13.93 0.49
C ASP A 65 -3.46 -13.62 -0.98
N VAL A 66 -2.49 -14.27 -1.60
CA VAL A 66 -2.09 -14.04 -3.00
C VAL A 66 -2.63 -15.10 -3.95
N GLY A 67 -3.59 -15.91 -3.50
CA GLY A 67 -4.02 -17.07 -4.26
C GLY A 67 -2.92 -18.14 -4.26
N LYS A 68 -2.30 -18.36 -5.41
CA LYS A 68 -1.07 -19.13 -5.55
C LYS A 68 0.05 -18.23 -6.05
N ALA A 69 1.16 -18.18 -5.32
CA ALA A 69 2.29 -17.36 -5.67
C ALA A 69 2.99 -17.91 -6.92
N ILE A 70 2.83 -17.23 -8.05
CA ILE A 70 3.57 -17.56 -9.30
C ILE A 70 5.08 -17.41 -9.09
N ASN A 71 5.48 -16.33 -8.42
CA ASN A 71 6.86 -16.08 -8.03
C ASN A 71 6.89 -15.60 -6.58
N PRO A 72 7.14 -16.51 -5.60
CA PRO A 72 7.12 -16.16 -4.18
C PRO A 72 8.11 -15.06 -3.80
N LEU A 73 9.27 -14.97 -4.48
CA LEU A 73 10.26 -13.93 -4.20
C LEU A 73 9.71 -12.56 -4.61
N LEU A 74 9.15 -12.41 -5.81
CA LEU A 74 8.58 -11.15 -6.27
C LEU A 74 7.39 -10.71 -5.42
N VAL A 75 6.55 -11.66 -4.98
CA VAL A 75 5.44 -11.38 -4.06
C VAL A 75 5.97 -10.76 -2.76
N LYS A 76 7.00 -11.36 -2.15
CA LYS A 76 7.62 -10.81 -0.94
C LYS A 76 8.18 -9.40 -1.17
N ARG A 77 8.84 -9.15 -2.31
CA ARG A 77 9.36 -7.81 -2.66
C ARG A 77 8.26 -6.78 -2.89
N GLN A 78 7.12 -7.18 -3.45
CA GLN A 78 5.95 -6.31 -3.55
C GLN A 78 5.38 -5.97 -2.17
N MET A 79 5.36 -6.93 -1.24
CA MET A 79 4.91 -6.69 0.13
C MET A 79 5.82 -5.72 0.88
N GLU A 80 7.14 -5.89 0.76
CA GLU A 80 8.14 -4.97 1.31
C GLU A 80 8.02 -3.56 0.71
N GLY A 81 8.00 -3.47 -0.64
CA GLY A 81 7.92 -2.21 -1.36
C GLY A 81 6.63 -1.44 -1.07
N GLY A 82 5.49 -2.14 -1.04
CA GLY A 82 4.21 -1.52 -0.72
C GLY A 82 4.15 -1.03 0.72
N LEU A 83 4.72 -1.74 1.69
CA LEU A 83 4.82 -1.23 3.07
C LEU A 83 5.67 0.04 3.12
N VAL A 84 6.82 0.09 2.46
CA VAL A 84 7.66 1.31 2.42
C VAL A 84 6.93 2.47 1.71
N GLN A 85 6.20 2.19 0.63
CA GLN A 85 5.42 3.20 -0.07
C GLN A 85 4.25 3.71 0.80
N GLY A 86 3.55 2.83 1.49
CA GLY A 86 2.49 3.20 2.43
C GLY A 86 3.02 3.98 3.63
N LEU A 87 4.23 3.67 4.11
CA LEU A 87 4.94 4.44 5.13
C LEU A 87 5.24 5.86 4.65
N SER A 88 5.77 5.98 3.43
CA SER A 88 6.04 7.26 2.78
C SER A 88 4.78 8.13 2.73
N SER A 89 3.67 7.58 2.25
CA SER A 89 2.36 8.25 2.21
C SER A 89 1.83 8.60 3.61
N ALA A 90 2.09 7.77 4.61
CA ALA A 90 1.61 7.98 5.97
C ALA A 90 2.38 9.08 6.73
N LEU A 91 3.69 9.21 6.50
CA LEU A 91 4.58 10.01 7.34
C LEU A 91 5.15 11.24 6.65
N LEU A 92 5.36 11.20 5.32
CA LEU A 92 6.23 12.14 4.62
C LEU A 92 5.51 12.93 3.52
N GLU A 93 4.73 12.23 2.71
CA GLU A 93 4.18 12.80 1.47
C GLU A 93 3.02 13.76 1.74
N ASP A 94 3.16 15.00 1.27
CA ASP A 94 2.14 16.05 1.36
C ASP A 94 2.27 16.99 0.16
N LEU A 95 1.27 17.01 -0.72
CA LEU A 95 1.26 17.91 -1.87
C LEU A 95 0.54 19.21 -1.50
N LYS A 96 1.29 20.31 -1.51
CA LYS A 96 0.81 21.62 -1.07
C LYS A 96 0.43 22.48 -2.27
N PHE A 97 -0.65 23.22 -2.16
CA PHE A 97 -1.14 24.11 -3.21
C PHE A 97 -1.33 25.54 -2.70
N ASP A 98 -1.07 26.52 -3.57
CA ASP A 98 -1.47 27.91 -3.32
C ASP A 98 -2.97 28.12 -3.59
N PRO A 99 -3.56 29.28 -3.22
CA PRO A 99 -4.97 29.56 -3.48
C PRO A 99 -5.37 29.57 -4.97
N ALA A 100 -4.40 29.62 -5.89
CA ALA A 100 -4.62 29.55 -7.34
C ALA A 100 -4.48 28.12 -7.89
N GLY A 101 -4.24 27.12 -7.03
CA GLY A 101 -4.12 25.71 -7.41
C GLY A 101 -2.74 25.31 -7.94
N ARG A 102 -1.70 26.14 -7.78
CA ARG A 102 -0.33 25.76 -8.17
C ARG A 102 0.33 24.97 -7.07
N ALA A 103 1.00 23.87 -7.44
CA ALA A 103 1.79 23.08 -6.50
C ALA A 103 2.96 23.91 -5.96
N LEU A 104 3.07 23.97 -4.63
CA LEU A 104 4.10 24.71 -3.90
C LEU A 104 5.39 23.90 -3.74
N ASN A 105 5.32 22.57 -3.82
CA ASN A 105 6.43 21.65 -3.67
C ASN A 105 6.51 20.62 -4.81
N PRO A 106 6.64 21.03 -6.09
CA PRO A 106 6.64 20.11 -7.24
C PRO A 106 7.96 19.34 -7.44
N SER A 107 8.91 19.46 -6.52
CA SER A 107 10.25 18.87 -6.62
C SER A 107 10.46 17.81 -5.55
N PHE A 108 11.33 16.81 -5.79
CA PHE A 108 11.71 15.83 -4.77
C PHE A 108 12.50 16.42 -3.59
N THR A 109 12.96 17.67 -3.72
CA THR A 109 13.57 18.38 -2.59
C THR A 109 12.52 18.75 -1.56
N ASP A 110 11.33 19.16 -1.99
CA ASP A 110 10.29 19.70 -1.11
C ASP A 110 9.11 18.72 -0.90
N TYR A 111 8.90 17.81 -1.85
CA TYR A 111 8.02 16.65 -1.71
C TYR A 111 8.85 15.44 -1.27
N LYS A 112 8.79 15.15 0.02
CA LYS A 112 9.59 14.09 0.63
C LYS A 112 8.95 12.74 0.36
N ILE A 113 9.70 11.87 -0.29
CA ILE A 113 9.41 10.44 -0.37
C ILE A 113 10.34 9.68 0.56
N ALA A 114 9.94 8.49 1.00
CA ALA A 114 10.79 7.64 1.82
C ALA A 114 12.12 7.32 1.12
N THR A 115 13.18 7.39 1.91
CA THR A 115 14.54 6.98 1.55
C THR A 115 14.87 5.62 2.18
N SER A 116 16.05 5.08 1.89
CA SER A 116 16.52 3.86 2.53
C SER A 116 16.70 3.99 4.05
N LEU A 117 16.85 5.21 4.58
CA LEU A 117 16.97 5.45 6.03
C LEU A 117 15.61 5.47 6.74
N ASP A 118 14.52 5.68 6.00
CA ASP A 118 13.15 5.67 6.52
C ASP A 118 12.55 4.25 6.53
N ALA A 119 13.11 3.35 5.72
CA ALA A 119 12.65 1.98 5.63
C ALA A 119 12.84 1.23 6.97
N PRO A 120 11.88 0.39 7.38
CA PRO A 120 12.03 -0.45 8.57
C PRO A 120 13.25 -1.37 8.44
N SER A 121 13.92 -1.62 9.57
CA SER A 121 15.10 -2.49 9.61
C SER A 121 14.81 -3.93 9.19
N TYR A 122 13.56 -4.37 9.38
CA TYR A 122 13.08 -5.69 9.00
C TYR A 122 11.58 -5.65 8.70
N ILE A 123 11.17 -6.37 7.65
CA ILE A 123 9.78 -6.58 7.26
C ILE A 123 9.54 -8.08 7.15
N GLU A 124 8.75 -8.64 8.07
CA GLU A 124 8.29 -10.03 7.98
C GLU A 124 7.23 -10.13 6.86
N THR A 125 7.39 -11.08 5.92
CA THR A 125 6.45 -11.27 4.81
C THR A 125 5.87 -12.67 4.83
N VAL A 126 4.56 -12.76 5.07
CA VAL A 126 3.80 -14.01 5.11
C VAL A 126 2.94 -14.12 3.86
N VAL A 127 3.31 -15.08 3.00
CA VAL A 127 2.53 -15.40 1.80
C VAL A 127 1.45 -16.40 2.20
N VAL A 128 0.19 -15.97 2.21
CA VAL A 128 -0.96 -16.85 2.42
C VAL A 128 -1.41 -17.34 1.06
N GLU A 129 -1.60 -18.67 0.92
CA GLU A 129 -2.01 -19.27 -0.34
C GLU A 129 -3.38 -19.95 -0.24
N VAL A 130 -4.41 -19.28 -0.77
CA VAL A 130 -5.75 -19.84 -0.97
C VAL A 130 -6.10 -19.73 -2.46
N PRO A 131 -5.86 -20.78 -3.27
CA PRO A 131 -5.94 -20.70 -4.72
C PRO A 131 -7.23 -20.07 -5.25
N GLU A 132 -7.09 -19.08 -6.14
CA GLU A 132 -8.20 -18.42 -6.80
C GLU A 132 -8.68 -19.23 -7.99
N LYS A 133 -9.96 -19.63 -7.98
CA LYS A 133 -10.50 -20.58 -8.97
C LYS A 133 -10.33 -20.08 -10.40
N ASP A 134 -10.56 -18.79 -10.61
CA ASP A 134 -10.55 -18.17 -11.94
C ASP A 134 -9.20 -17.47 -12.24
N GLY A 135 -8.24 -17.56 -11.31
CA GLY A 135 -6.91 -16.97 -11.44
C GLY A 135 -5.96 -17.85 -12.25
N PRO A 136 -5.03 -17.27 -13.02
CA PRO A 136 -4.04 -18.05 -13.76
C PRO A 136 -3.20 -18.87 -12.78
N PHE A 137 -3.24 -20.18 -12.91
CA PHE A 137 -2.63 -21.14 -11.98
C PHE A 137 -3.09 -20.99 -10.51
N GLY A 138 -4.22 -20.34 -10.24
CA GLY A 138 -4.68 -20.06 -8.89
C GLY A 138 -4.25 -18.72 -8.31
N ALA A 139 -3.57 -17.85 -9.07
CA ALA A 139 -2.98 -16.61 -8.57
C ALA A 139 -3.99 -15.46 -8.39
N ARG A 140 -3.72 -14.57 -7.43
CA ARG A 140 -4.37 -13.25 -7.27
C ARG A 140 -3.37 -12.11 -7.41
N GLY A 141 -3.89 -10.93 -7.72
CA GLY A 141 -3.08 -9.70 -7.80
C GLY A 141 -2.63 -9.23 -6.42
N ILE A 142 -1.35 -8.81 -6.33
CA ILE A 142 -0.75 -8.29 -5.09
C ILE A 142 0.00 -6.95 -5.28
N GLY A 143 -0.21 -6.26 -6.40
CA GLY A 143 0.52 -5.03 -6.70
C GLY A 143 0.18 -3.87 -5.77
N GLU A 144 -1.11 -3.60 -5.56
CA GLU A 144 -1.57 -2.41 -4.82
C GLU A 144 -1.78 -2.69 -3.32
N HIS A 145 -2.25 -3.89 -2.97
CA HIS A 145 -2.71 -4.22 -1.62
C HIS A 145 -1.68 -3.97 -0.51
N PRO A 146 -0.37 -4.23 -0.68
CA PRO A 146 0.57 -4.09 0.43
C PRO A 146 0.78 -2.67 0.91
N MET A 147 0.40 -1.64 0.15
CA MET A 147 0.49 -0.26 0.66
C MET A 147 -0.72 0.13 1.51
N VAL A 148 -1.90 -0.41 1.19
CA VAL A 148 -3.21 0.04 1.68
C VAL A 148 -3.31 0.06 3.22
N PRO A 149 -2.96 -1.01 3.96
CA PRO A 149 -3.14 -1.01 5.41
C PRO A 149 -2.06 -0.24 6.17
N THR A 150 -0.96 0.18 5.52
CA THR A 150 0.23 0.71 6.19
C THR A 150 -0.09 1.97 7.02
N ALA A 151 -0.79 2.94 6.43
CA ALA A 151 -1.07 4.21 7.11
C ALA A 151 -1.97 4.00 8.35
N ALA A 152 -2.94 3.08 8.26
CA ALA A 152 -3.78 2.72 9.39
C ALA A 152 -2.99 1.97 10.48
N ALA A 153 -2.09 1.07 10.09
CA ALA A 153 -1.22 0.36 11.02
C ALA A 153 -0.33 1.33 11.80
N ILE A 154 0.31 2.29 11.11
CA ILE A 154 1.13 3.33 11.73
C ILE A 154 0.29 4.22 12.65
N ALA A 155 -0.87 4.71 12.19
CA ALA A 155 -1.73 5.57 13.01
C ALA A 155 -2.24 4.85 14.28
N ASN A 156 -2.53 3.54 14.19
CA ASN A 156 -2.89 2.72 15.35
C ASN A 156 -1.71 2.51 16.30
N ALA A 157 -0.50 2.28 15.77
CA ALA A 157 0.71 2.14 16.61
C ALA A 157 1.09 3.46 17.31
N VAL A 158 0.93 4.60 16.63
CA VAL A 158 1.10 5.93 17.26
C VAL A 158 0.03 6.17 18.33
N TYR A 159 -1.22 5.74 18.09
CA TYR A 159 -2.27 5.81 19.09
C TYR A 159 -1.95 4.92 20.30
N ASP A 160 -1.41 3.72 20.10
CA ASP A 160 -0.98 2.84 21.18
C ASP A 160 0.16 3.48 22.00
N ALA A 161 1.16 4.07 21.34
CA ALA A 161 2.30 4.69 21.98
C ALA A 161 1.96 5.98 22.76
N LEU A 162 1.10 6.85 22.21
CA LEU A 162 0.84 8.19 22.76
C LEU A 162 -0.57 8.35 23.36
N GLY A 163 -1.49 7.44 23.07
CA GLY A 163 -2.92 7.59 23.36
C GLY A 163 -3.56 8.77 22.62
N ILE A 164 -3.06 9.14 21.45
CA ILE A 164 -3.55 10.28 20.63
C ILE A 164 -4.07 9.76 19.30
N ARG A 165 -5.32 10.11 18.96
CA ARG A 165 -5.98 9.62 17.74
C ARG A 165 -5.88 10.63 16.60
N LEU A 166 -4.78 10.57 15.86
CA LEU A 166 -4.59 11.34 14.64
C LEU A 166 -5.45 10.76 13.50
N ARG A 167 -6.22 11.62 12.82
CA ARG A 167 -7.13 11.25 11.71
C ARG A 167 -6.78 11.91 10.39
N LYS A 168 -5.71 12.69 10.37
CA LYS A 168 -5.24 13.42 9.19
C LYS A 168 -3.83 12.97 8.88
N LEU A 169 -3.61 12.58 7.64
CA LEU A 169 -2.29 12.32 7.09
C LEU A 169 -1.72 13.59 6.42
N PRO A 170 -0.39 13.69 6.32
CA PRO A 170 0.58 12.78 6.94
C PRO A 170 0.69 12.99 8.46
N LEU A 171 1.15 11.95 9.16
CA LEU A 171 1.59 12.03 10.56
C LEU A 171 3.00 12.66 10.62
N SER A 172 3.13 13.86 10.05
CA SER A 172 4.38 14.61 10.04
C SER A 172 4.80 14.97 11.47
N PRO A 173 6.10 15.20 11.72
CA PRO A 173 6.57 15.60 13.05
C PRO A 173 5.81 16.80 13.62
N GLU A 174 5.54 17.81 12.78
CA GLU A 174 4.76 18.98 13.15
C GLU A 174 3.33 18.62 13.59
N ASN A 175 2.64 17.76 12.84
CA ASN A 175 1.26 17.36 13.15
C ASN A 175 1.18 16.52 14.43
N VAL A 176 2.12 15.59 14.61
CA VAL A 176 2.21 14.74 15.80
C VAL A 176 2.55 15.60 17.02
N PHE A 177 3.54 16.49 16.92
CA PHE A 177 3.94 17.40 17.99
C PHE A 177 2.81 18.32 18.44
N LYS A 178 2.10 18.95 17.50
CA LYS A 178 0.93 19.78 17.82
C LYS A 178 -0.14 18.99 18.57
N ALA A 179 -0.45 17.77 18.13
CA ALA A 179 -1.43 16.93 18.79
C ALA A 179 -0.99 16.50 20.21
N MET A 180 0.31 16.28 20.43
CA MET A 180 0.85 16.03 21.78
C MET A 180 0.67 17.25 22.70
N ARG A 181 0.93 18.46 22.21
CA ARG A 181 0.74 19.70 22.97
C ARG A 181 -0.73 19.95 23.31
N GLU A 182 -1.64 19.70 22.37
CA GLU A 182 -3.08 19.84 22.60
C GLU A 182 -3.60 18.88 23.67
N LYS A 183 -3.13 17.63 23.69
CA LYS A 183 -3.48 16.65 24.73
C LYS A 183 -2.87 16.99 26.10
N GLY A 184 -1.66 17.55 26.10
CA GLY A 184 -0.90 17.88 27.32
C GLY A 184 -1.45 19.07 28.11
N GLY A 185 -2.38 19.86 27.57
CA GLY A 185 -3.15 20.83 28.34
C GLY A 185 -2.40 22.02 28.94
N ASP A 186 -1.26 22.44 28.38
CA ASP A 186 -0.59 23.69 28.78
C ASP A 186 0.11 24.37 27.60
N ALA A 187 -0.26 25.63 27.36
CA ALA A 187 0.62 26.70 26.90
C ALA A 187 0.51 27.82 27.94
#